data_AF-A0A8T4UGI3-F1
#
_entry.id   AF-A0A8T4UGI3-F1
#
_cell.length_a   1.000
_cell.length_b   1.000
_cell.length_c   1.000
_cell.angle_alpha   90.00
_cell.angle_beta   90.00
_cell.angle_gamma   90.00
#
_symmetry.space_group_name_H-M   'P 1'
#
loop_
_entity.id
_entity.type
_entity.pdbx_description
1 polymer ?
#
loop_
_entity_poly.entity_id
_entity_poly.type
_entity_poly.pdbx_seq_one_letter_code
_entity_poly.pdbx_strand_id
1 'polypeptide(L)' 'MPKCIICEEPAAFAIKGRPETYCRECALDSFSDLELLQRLDRTELVSNLARLD' A
#
# COMPACT_ATOMS: atom_id res chain seq x y z
N MET A 1 11.18 0.25 1.26
CA MET A 1 10.09 -0.41 0.51
C MET A 1 9.04 -0.85 1.52
N PRO A 2 7.75 -0.56 1.29
CA PRO A 2 6.67 -1.02 2.16
C PRO A 2 6.58 -2.56 2.12
N LYS A 3 6.23 -3.15 3.27
CA LYS A 3 6.15 -4.61 3.48
C LYS A 3 4.73 -5.02 3.84
N CYS A 4 4.28 -6.16 3.34
CA CYS A 4 2.99 -6.70 3.68
C CYS A 4 2.89 -6.96 5.19
N ILE A 5 1.85 -6.46 5.84
CA ILE A 5 1.60 -6.68 7.26
C ILE A 5 1.32 -8.16 7.62
N ILE A 6 0.97 -8.98 6.61
CA ILE A 6 0.59 -10.39 6.81
C ILE A 6 1.79 -11.33 6.60
N CYS A 7 2.48 -11.21 5.46
CA CYS A 7 3.53 -12.15 5.05
C CYS A 7 4.92 -11.52 4.92
N GLU A 8 5.07 -10.24 5.25
CA GLU A 8 6.33 -9.46 5.16
C GLU A 8 6.95 -9.31 3.76
N GLU A 9 6.36 -9.92 2.73
CA GLU A 9 6.72 -9.76 1.33
C GLU A 9 6.52 -8.31 0.83
N PRO A 10 7.14 -7.90 -0.29
CA PRO A 10 6.97 -6.56 -0.84
C PRO A 10 5.49 -6.17 -1.04
N ALA A 11 5.08 -5.08 -0.40
CA ALA A 11 3.71 -4.58 -0.53
C ALA A 11 3.52 -3.80 -1.83
N ALA A 12 2.30 -3.91 -2.38
CA ALA A 12 1.87 -3.18 -3.58
C ALA A 12 0.60 -2.36 -3.33
N PHE A 13 -0.07 -2.55 -2.19
CA PHE A 13 -1.35 -1.92 -1.86
C PHE A 13 -1.32 -1.37 -0.43
N ALA A 14 -2.04 -0.29 -0.19
CA ALA A 14 -2.27 0.27 1.14
C ALA A 14 -3.71 0.74 1.28
N ILE A 15 -4.21 0.77 2.51
CA ILE A 15 -5.47 1.44 2.81
C ILE A 15 -5.21 2.94 2.87
N LYS A 16 -6.03 3.74 2.19
CA LYS A 16 -5.88 5.20 2.18
C LYS A 16 -5.90 5.78 3.60
N GLY A 17 -4.87 6.54 3.94
CA GLY A 17 -4.75 7.19 5.25
C GLY A 17 -4.37 6.25 6.40
N ARG A 18 -3.96 5.03 6.09
CA ARG A 18 -3.59 4.00 7.05
C ARG A 18 -2.15 3.50 6.78
N PRO A 19 -1.38 3.18 7.83
CA PRO A 19 0.01 2.73 7.67
C PRO A 19 0.12 1.27 7.20
N GLU A 20 -0.96 0.48 7.26
CA GLU A 20 -0.95 -0.92 6.86
C GLU A 20 -0.83 -1.08 5.35
N THR A 21 0.12 -1.92 4.93
CA THR A 21 0.35 -2.24 3.53
C THR A 21 0.26 -3.74 3.27
N TYR A 22 -0.13 -4.13 2.07
CA TYR A 22 -0.45 -5.50 1.68
C TYR A 22 0.21 -5.84 0.34
N CYS A 23 0.70 -7.09 0.21
CA CYS A 23 1.04 -7.63 -1.10
C CYS A 23 -0.25 -7.96 -1.87
N ARG A 24 -0.14 -8.27 -3.16
CA ARG A 24 -1.32 -8.54 -4.02
C ARG A 24 -2.18 -9.71 -3.50
N GLU A 25 -1.54 -10.79 -3.08
CA GLU A 25 -2.22 -12.02 -2.63
C GLU A 25 -2.98 -11.77 -1.34
N CYS A 26 -2.27 -11.27 -0.31
CA CYS A 26 -2.88 -10.94 0.98
C CYS A 26 -3.97 -9.87 0.89
N ALA A 27 -3.82 -8.90 -0.03
CA ALA A 27 -4.85 -7.90 -0.28
C ALA A 27 -6.11 -8.51 -0.91
N LEU A 28 -5.95 -9.45 -1.85
CA LEU A 28 -7.08 -10.11 -2.51
C LEU A 28 -7.85 -10.99 -1.52
N ASP A 29 -7.11 -11.73 -0.68
CA ASP A 29 -7.67 -12.58 0.37
C ASP A 29 -8.39 -11.76 1.46
N SER A 30 -7.89 -10.56 1.77
CA SER A 30 -8.44 -9.72 2.86
C SER A 30 -9.60 -8.82 2.42
N PHE A 31 -9.55 -8.25 1.21
CA PHE A 31 -10.46 -7.18 0.79
C PHE A 31 -11.44 -7.57 -0.31
N SER A 32 -11.31 -8.77 -0.92
CA SER A 32 -12.11 -9.27 -2.05
C SER A 32 -12.07 -8.42 -3.34
N ASP A 33 -11.86 -7.12 -3.24
CA ASP A 33 -11.71 -6.15 -4.32
C ASP A 33 -10.54 -5.20 -4.04
N LEU A 34 -9.55 -5.23 -4.94
CA LEU A 34 -8.33 -4.42 -4.83
C LEU A 34 -8.54 -2.97 -5.28
N GLU A 35 -9.63 -2.65 -5.97
CA GLU A 35 -9.94 -1.28 -6.43
C GLU A 35 -10.21 -0.33 -5.25
N LEU A 36 -10.59 -0.87 -4.10
CA LEU A 36 -10.77 -0.13 -2.86
C LEU A 36 -9.46 0.24 -2.17
N LEU A 37 -8.33 -0.33 -2.61
CA LEU A 37 -7.01 -0.09 -2.04
C LEU A 37 -6.20 0.87 -2.91
N GLN A 38 -5.41 1.71 -2.27
CA GLN A 38 -4.46 2.57 -2.95
C GLN A 38 -3.26 1.74 -3.41
N ARG A 39 -2.99 1.73 -4.71
CA ARG A 39 -1.77 1.13 -5.26
C ARG A 39 -0.56 1.96 -4.86
N LEU A 40 0.48 1.30 -4.38
CA LEU A 40 1.75 1.90 -3.97
C LEU A 40 2.72 2.07 -5.14
N ASP A 41 2.19 2.27 -6.36
CA ASP A 41 3.01 2.37 -7.56
C ASP A 41 4.17 3.36 -7.33
N ARG A 42 5.36 3.00 -7.86
CA ARG A 42 6.67 3.62 -7.59
C ARG A 42 6.73 5.15 -7.75
N THR A 43 5.72 5.75 -8.38
CA THR A 43 5.67 7.15 -8.79
C THR A 43 4.89 8.05 -7.82
N GLU A 44 4.07 7.52 -6.91
CA GLU A 44 3.22 8.33 -6.01
C GLU A 44 3.81 8.57 -4.60
N LEU A 45 4.97 7.99 -4.30
CA LEU A 45 5.69 8.23 -3.04
C LEU A 45 6.31 9.64 -2.95
N VAL A 46 6.25 10.45 -4.02
CA VAL A 46 6.91 11.77 -4.09
C VAL A 46 6.00 12.92 -3.62
N SER A 47 4.70 12.69 -3.42
CA SER A 47 3.73 13.78 -3.21
C SER A 47 3.55 14.23 -1.76
N ASN A 48 4.02 13.46 -0.77
CA ASN A 48 3.79 13.74 0.66
C ASN A 48 5.03 14.18 1.45
N LEU A 49 6.20 14.32 0.80
CA LEU A 49 7.42 14.84 1.45
C LEU A 49 7.74 16.31 1.11
N ALA A 50 6.89 17.00 0.35
CA ALA A 50 7.10 18.39 -0.09
C ALA A 50 6.25 19.44 0.66
N ARG A 51 5.86 19.17 1.91
CA ARG A 51 5.09 20.10 2.76
C ARG A 51 5.77 20.43 4.09
N LEU A 52 7.10 20.39 4.10
CA LEU A 52 7.93 20.97 5.17
C LEU A 52 8.91 21.94 4.53
N ASP A 53 8.40 23.08 4.05
CA ASP A 53 9.14 24.32 3.82
C ASP A 53 8.35 25.46 4.47
#